data_AF-A0A974YWE4-F1
#
_entry.id   AF-A0A974YWE4-F1
#
_cell.length_a   1.000
_cell.length_b   1.000
_cell.length_c   1.000
_cell.angle_alpha   90.00
_cell.angle_beta   90.00
_cell.angle_gamma   90.00
#
_symmetry.space_group_name_H-M   'P 1'
#
loop_
_entity.id
_entity.type
_entity.pdbx_description
1 polymer ?
#
loop_
_entity_poly.entity_id
_entity_poly.type
_entity_poly.pdbx_seq_one_letter_code
_entity_poly.pdbx_strand_id
1 'polypeptide(L)'
;MNKHIKHLFSFFLIALFLCCTTFATPTFTENPIAYGKVHLQSWKSQRDAGIVKQDFDFSCGAASIATLLNNYYGQSLTEDEILEKMGKTKERASFADMQRIMPELGFEAKGYALLSFEQLVQLKIPVIVYLKYRKNDHFSVLRGINASTVLLADPSLGHISMSKAQFLESWKTRAGKMEGKILAIIPKNTDTKRNIEFFTKQPQRSSHAAVDQIQLRQEISIR
;
A
#
# COMPACT_ATOMS: atom_id res chain seq x y z
N MET A 1 -7.91 0.34 -81.94
CA MET A 1 -7.15 0.05 -80.71
C MET A 1 -7.48 1.00 -79.54
N ASN A 2 -8.72 1.51 -79.42
CA ASN A 2 -9.05 2.62 -78.51
C ASN A 2 -10.25 2.37 -77.57
N LYS A 3 -10.92 1.22 -77.67
CA LYS A 3 -12.10 0.88 -76.85
C LYS A 3 -11.72 0.13 -75.58
N HIS A 4 -10.76 -0.81 -75.66
CA HIS A 4 -10.28 -1.57 -74.50
C HIS A 4 -9.51 -0.72 -73.48
N ILE A 5 -8.73 0.27 -73.93
CA ILE A 5 -8.00 1.19 -73.03
C ILE A 5 -8.95 2.06 -72.20
N LYS A 6 -10.07 2.49 -72.78
CA LYS A 6 -11.10 3.29 -72.07
C LYS A 6 -11.81 2.47 -70.98
N HIS A 7 -12.10 1.20 -71.23
CA HIS A 7 -12.69 0.32 -70.22
C HIS A 7 -11.70 -0.02 -69.10
N LEU A 8 -10.42 -0.19 -69.42
CA LEU A 8 -9.38 -0.44 -68.42
C LEU A 8 -9.17 0.78 -67.51
N PHE A 9 -9.18 1.99 -68.07
CA PHE A 9 -9.07 3.23 -67.30
C PHE A 9 -10.31 3.50 -66.44
N SER A 10 -11.50 3.18 -66.96
CA SER A 10 -12.76 3.30 -66.20
C SER A 10 -12.82 2.29 -65.04
N PHE A 11 -12.33 1.07 -65.23
CA PHE A 11 -12.23 0.08 -64.15
C PHE A 11 -11.23 0.50 -63.08
N PHE A 12 -10.10 1.10 -63.48
CA PHE A 12 -9.09 1.60 -62.56
C PHE A 12 -9.60 2.78 -61.71
N LEU A 13 -10.37 3.70 -62.30
CA LEU A 13 -11.00 4.81 -61.57
C LEU A 13 -12.07 4.35 -60.58
N ILE A 14 -12.87 3.34 -60.93
CA ILE A 14 -13.88 2.76 -60.03
C ILE A 14 -13.23 2.01 -58.86
N ALA A 15 -12.14 1.27 -59.12
CA ALA A 15 -11.36 0.60 -58.08
C ALA A 15 -10.67 1.59 -57.12
N LEU A 16 -10.20 2.72 -57.64
CA LEU A 16 -9.60 3.80 -56.83
C LEU A 16 -10.65 4.50 -55.95
N PHE A 17 -11.89 4.64 -56.43
CA PHE A 17 -13.00 5.20 -55.65
C PHE A 17 -13.50 4.25 -54.56
N LEU A 18 -13.54 2.93 -54.82
CA LEU A 18 -13.94 1.93 -53.83
C LEU A 18 -12.90 1.71 -52.73
N CYS A 19 -11.62 1.95 -52.99
CA CYS A 19 -10.54 1.82 -52.00
C CYS A 19 -10.53 2.98 -50.97
N CYS A 20 -11.06 4.14 -51.35
CA CYS A 20 -11.02 5.34 -50.50
C CYS A 20 -12.13 5.40 -49.44
N THR A 21 -13.17 4.57 -49.55
CA THR A 21 -14.32 4.60 -48.62
C THR A 21 -14.22 3.59 -47.48
N THR A 22 -13.20 2.73 -47.43
CA THR A 22 -13.10 1.63 -46.45
C THR A 22 -12.12 1.86 -45.28
N PHE A 23 -11.40 2.99 -45.22
CA PHE A 23 -10.48 3.28 -44.10
C PHE A 23 -10.49 4.75 -43.63
N ALA A 24 -11.67 5.35 -43.55
CA ALA A 24 -11.85 6.59 -42.79
C ALA A 24 -12.88 6.39 -41.67
N THR A 25 -12.73 5.32 -40.88
CA THR A 25 -13.23 5.39 -39.51
C THR A 25 -12.31 6.38 -38.80
N PRO A 26 -12.82 7.50 -38.24
CA PRO A 26 -11.98 8.28 -37.35
C PRO A 26 -11.57 7.33 -36.23
N THR A 27 -10.27 7.11 -36.06
CA THR A 27 -9.71 6.51 -34.86
C THR A 27 -9.89 7.50 -33.71
N PHE A 28 -11.15 7.77 -33.35
CA PHE A 28 -11.58 8.48 -32.15
C PHE A 28 -11.91 7.44 -31.08
N THR A 29 -11.02 6.48 -30.94
CA THR A 29 -10.97 5.47 -29.88
C THR A 29 -9.51 5.53 -29.48
N GLU A 30 -9.08 6.15 -28.40
CA GLU A 30 -9.39 5.83 -27.01
C GLU A 30 -8.98 7.02 -26.12
N ASN A 31 -9.82 8.05 -25.98
CA ASN A 31 -9.62 9.00 -24.87
C ASN A 31 -10.65 8.70 -23.76
N PRO A 32 -10.31 7.85 -22.77
CA PRO A 32 -11.22 7.51 -21.68
C PRO A 32 -11.57 8.75 -20.83
N ILE A 33 -10.81 9.84 -20.92
CA ILE A 33 -11.12 11.11 -20.27
C ILE A 33 -12.31 11.82 -20.96
N ALA A 34 -12.46 11.65 -22.28
CA ALA A 34 -13.49 12.33 -23.06
C ALA A 34 -14.85 11.60 -23.07
N TYR A 35 -14.86 10.26 -22.95
CA TYR A 35 -16.08 9.44 -23.10
C TYR A 35 -16.31 8.38 -22.01
N GLY A 36 -15.38 8.24 -21.06
CA GLY A 36 -15.46 7.25 -19.99
C GLY A 36 -15.71 7.88 -18.62
N LYS A 37 -16.40 7.16 -17.73
CA LYS A 37 -16.43 7.45 -16.29
C LYS A 37 -15.02 7.21 -15.73
N VAL A 38 -14.17 8.22 -15.77
CA VAL A 38 -12.91 8.18 -15.03
C VAL A 38 -13.28 8.09 -13.55
N HIS A 39 -12.91 6.98 -12.91
CA HIS A 39 -13.07 6.83 -11.46
C HIS A 39 -12.06 7.76 -10.78
N LEU A 40 -12.49 8.99 -10.50
CA LEU A 40 -11.67 10.00 -9.85
C LEU A 40 -11.52 9.63 -8.37
N GLN A 41 -10.38 9.05 -8.02
CA GLN A 41 -9.99 8.94 -6.62
C GLN A 41 -9.15 10.13 -6.20
N SER A 42 -9.45 10.70 -5.04
CA SER A 42 -8.60 11.74 -4.46
C SER A 42 -7.26 11.14 -4.03
N TRP A 43 -6.20 11.96 -4.08
CA TRP A 43 -4.88 11.60 -3.55
C TRP A 43 -4.96 11.11 -2.10
N LYS A 44 -5.84 11.72 -1.29
CA LYS A 44 -6.11 11.29 0.09
C LYS A 44 -6.66 9.86 0.12
N SER A 45 -7.67 9.56 -0.71
CA SER A 45 -8.27 8.23 -0.80
C SER A 45 -7.27 7.16 -1.21
N GLN A 46 -6.35 7.46 -2.13
CA GLN A 46 -5.32 6.51 -2.54
C GLN A 46 -4.26 6.30 -1.46
N ARG A 47 -3.81 7.39 -0.81
CA ARG A 47 -2.84 7.34 0.29
C ARG A 47 -3.36 6.53 1.48
N ASP A 48 -4.64 6.69 1.81
CA ASP A 48 -5.29 6.08 2.97
C ASP A 48 -6.01 4.76 2.61
N ALA A 49 -5.87 4.27 1.38
CA ALA A 49 -6.58 3.09 0.89
C ALA A 49 -6.32 1.85 1.76
N GLY A 50 -7.40 1.23 2.28
CA GLY A 50 -7.30 0.07 3.15
C GLY A 50 -6.75 0.37 4.55
N ILE A 51 -6.52 1.62 4.93
CA ILE A 51 -6.08 1.97 6.29
C ILE A 51 -7.29 2.45 7.09
N VAL A 52 -7.51 1.87 8.27
CA VAL A 52 -8.41 2.45 9.26
C VAL A 52 -7.68 3.65 9.85
N LYS A 53 -8.18 4.85 9.56
CA LYS A 53 -7.61 6.11 10.06
C LYS A 53 -7.91 6.22 11.55
N GLN A 54 -6.98 6.85 12.27
CA GLN A 54 -7.24 7.24 13.65
C GLN A 54 -7.93 8.61 13.68
N ASP A 55 -8.98 8.73 14.49
CA ASP A 55 -9.64 10.00 14.75
C ASP A 55 -9.10 10.69 16.02
N PHE A 56 -8.43 9.94 16.91
CA PHE A 56 -7.86 10.47 18.16
C PHE A 56 -6.34 10.32 18.24
N ASP A 57 -5.66 11.19 18.98
CA ASP A 57 -4.19 11.15 19.16
C ASP A 57 -3.68 9.90 19.92
N PHE A 58 -4.57 9.20 20.62
CA PHE A 58 -4.24 8.06 21.48
C PHE A 58 -4.61 6.70 20.90
N SER A 59 -5.33 6.68 19.77
CA SER A 59 -5.98 5.50 19.22
C SER A 59 -5.22 4.84 18.07
N CYS A 60 -3.99 5.30 17.76
CA CYS A 60 -3.10 4.70 16.77
C CYS A 60 -2.95 3.17 16.92
N GLY A 61 -2.96 2.64 18.16
CA GLY A 61 -2.92 1.20 18.42
C GLY A 61 -4.20 0.48 17.99
N ALA A 62 -5.37 1.05 18.29
CA ALA A 62 -6.66 0.51 17.90
C ALA A 62 -6.84 0.50 16.37
N ALA A 63 -6.55 1.63 15.73
CA ALA A 63 -6.58 1.76 14.28
C ALA A 63 -5.56 0.85 13.57
N SER A 64 -4.38 0.61 14.17
CA SER A 64 -3.40 -0.35 13.64
C SER A 64 -3.90 -1.80 13.70
N ILE A 65 -4.56 -2.20 14.79
CA ILE A 65 -5.20 -3.52 14.89
C ILE A 65 -6.28 -3.68 13.83
N ALA A 66 -7.19 -2.72 13.74
CA ALA A 66 -8.27 -2.75 12.77
C ALA A 66 -7.72 -2.83 11.33
N THR A 67 -6.71 -2.01 11.01
CA THR A 67 -6.02 -2.06 9.72
C THR A 67 -5.41 -3.43 9.43
N LEU A 68 -4.65 -4.02 10.38
CA LEU A 68 -4.01 -5.31 10.16
C LEU A 68 -5.05 -6.43 10.01
N LEU A 69 -6.02 -6.51 10.91
CA LEU A 69 -7.05 -7.55 10.92
C LEU A 69 -7.94 -7.49 9.68
N ASN A 70 -8.32 -6.29 9.24
CA ASN A 70 -9.19 -6.13 8.07
C ASN A 70 -8.47 -6.54 6.79
N ASN A 71 -7.24 -6.05 6.58
CA ASN A 71 -6.55 -6.30 5.32
C ASN A 71 -5.94 -7.68 5.24
N TYR A 72 -5.38 -8.19 6.34
CA TYR A 72 -4.65 -9.46 6.33
C TYR A 72 -5.52 -10.67 6.67
N TYR A 73 -6.50 -10.51 7.58
CA TYR A 73 -7.38 -11.59 8.03
C TYR A 73 -8.84 -11.44 7.60
N GLY A 74 -9.15 -10.47 6.74
CA GLY A 74 -10.47 -10.28 6.16
C GLY A 74 -11.56 -9.89 7.18
N GLN A 75 -11.17 -9.27 8.30
CA GLN A 75 -12.12 -8.74 9.28
C GLN A 75 -12.76 -7.43 8.79
N SER A 76 -13.77 -6.95 9.51
CA SER A 76 -14.40 -5.66 9.26
C SER A 76 -14.58 -4.92 10.58
N LEU A 77 -13.46 -4.52 11.16
CA LEU A 77 -13.37 -3.82 12.44
C LEU A 77 -13.13 -2.32 12.23
N THR A 78 -13.75 -1.52 13.07
CA THR A 78 -13.58 -0.07 13.15
C THR A 78 -12.62 0.31 14.29
N GLU A 79 -12.17 1.56 14.31
CA GLU A 79 -11.39 2.09 15.41
C GLU A 79 -12.18 2.07 16.73
N ASP A 80 -13.43 2.52 16.70
CA ASP A 80 -14.30 2.64 17.87
C ASP A 80 -14.59 1.27 18.53
N GLU A 81 -14.88 0.24 17.73
CA GLU A 81 -15.10 -1.12 18.25
C GLU A 81 -13.88 -1.65 19.01
N ILE A 82 -12.68 -1.34 18.52
CA ILE A 82 -11.43 -1.76 19.17
C ILE A 82 -11.17 -0.93 20.43
N LEU A 83 -11.42 0.39 20.41
CA LEU A 83 -11.30 1.26 21.57
C LEU A 83 -12.25 0.88 22.70
N GLU A 84 -13.49 0.53 22.36
CA GLU A 84 -14.51 0.08 23.31
C GLU A 84 -14.08 -1.23 23.98
N LYS A 85 -13.63 -2.22 23.20
CA LYS A 85 -13.09 -3.49 23.73
C LYS A 85 -11.87 -3.30 24.62
N MET A 86 -11.00 -2.34 24.29
CA MET A 86 -9.88 -1.99 25.14
C MET A 86 -10.30 -1.28 26.43
N GLY A 87 -11.49 -0.66 26.49
CA GLY A 87 -11.88 0.22 27.59
C GLY A 87 -11.02 1.48 27.66
N LYS A 88 -10.46 1.92 26.53
CA LYS A 88 -9.46 3.01 26.45
C LYS A 88 -9.96 4.17 25.59
N THR A 89 -11.05 4.81 26.02
CA THR A 89 -11.68 5.91 25.26
C THR A 89 -10.95 7.25 25.37
N LYS A 90 -9.94 7.38 26.25
CA LYS A 90 -9.17 8.62 26.46
C LYS A 90 -7.67 8.41 26.75
N GLU A 91 -7.20 7.17 26.70
CA GLU A 91 -5.84 6.81 27.08
C GLU A 91 -5.13 6.07 25.95
N ARG A 92 -3.80 6.21 25.87
CA ARG A 92 -3.02 5.51 24.85
C ARG A 92 -3.04 4.01 25.08
N ALA A 93 -3.33 3.27 24.02
CA ALA A 93 -3.23 1.82 24.03
C ALA A 93 -1.76 1.39 24.17
N SER A 94 -1.49 0.41 25.04
CA SER A 94 -0.18 -0.27 25.11
C SER A 94 -0.22 -1.61 24.37
N PHE A 95 0.95 -2.22 24.12
CA PHE A 95 0.98 -3.61 23.60
C PHE A 95 0.30 -4.60 24.54
N ALA A 96 0.33 -4.36 25.85
CA ALA A 96 -0.38 -5.20 26.82
C ALA A 96 -1.90 -5.10 26.65
N ASP A 97 -2.41 -3.88 26.43
CA ASP A 97 -3.84 -3.65 26.16
C ASP A 97 -4.27 -4.33 24.85
N MET A 98 -3.47 -4.16 23.80
CA MET A 98 -3.67 -4.83 22.52
C MET A 98 -3.68 -6.35 22.66
N GLN A 99 -2.72 -6.91 23.39
CA GLN A 99 -2.64 -8.36 23.61
C GLN A 99 -3.82 -8.90 24.41
N ARG A 100 -4.32 -8.13 25.40
CA ARG A 100 -5.45 -8.51 26.25
C ARG A 100 -6.74 -8.73 25.45
N ILE A 101 -7.00 -7.91 24.43
CA ILE A 101 -8.26 -7.98 23.67
C ILE A 101 -8.22 -8.98 22.50
N MET A 102 -7.04 -9.45 22.05
CA MET A 102 -6.94 -10.38 20.93
C MET A 102 -7.75 -11.68 21.09
N PRO A 103 -7.79 -12.32 22.28
CA PRO A 103 -8.56 -13.53 22.49
C PRO A 103 -10.05 -13.39 22.19
N GLU A 104 -10.64 -12.22 22.48
CA GLU A 104 -12.04 -11.88 22.20
C GLU A 104 -12.30 -11.71 20.70
N LEU A 105 -11.29 -11.29 19.94
CA LEU A 105 -11.35 -11.17 18.49
C LEU A 105 -11.04 -12.50 17.77
N GLY A 106 -10.76 -13.59 18.50
CA GLY A 106 -10.38 -14.89 17.91
C GLY A 106 -8.90 -15.00 17.51
N PHE A 107 -8.07 -14.08 17.98
CA PHE A 107 -6.63 -14.03 17.69
C PHE A 107 -5.79 -14.23 18.96
N GLU A 108 -4.51 -14.45 18.77
CA GLU A 108 -3.47 -14.40 19.79
C GLU A 108 -2.45 -13.35 19.36
N ALA A 109 -1.99 -12.52 20.30
CA ALA A 109 -0.88 -11.60 20.06
C ALA A 109 0.34 -12.01 20.86
N LYS A 110 1.51 -11.93 20.21
CA LYS A 110 2.82 -12.15 20.83
C LYS A 110 3.65 -10.89 20.68
N GLY A 111 3.97 -10.28 21.81
CA GLY A 111 4.90 -9.16 21.89
C GLY A 111 6.34 -9.68 21.82
N TYR A 112 7.13 -9.14 20.89
CA TYR A 112 8.56 -9.39 20.81
C TYR A 112 9.30 -8.07 21.05
N ALA A 113 10.48 -8.17 21.68
CA ALA A 113 11.39 -7.06 21.91
C ALA A 113 12.82 -7.50 21.58
N LEU A 114 13.75 -6.54 21.47
CA LEU A 114 15.17 -6.79 21.15
C LEU A 114 15.41 -7.48 19.81
N LEU A 115 14.50 -7.29 18.84
CA LEU A 115 14.70 -7.83 17.50
C LEU A 115 15.71 -7.01 16.72
N SER A 116 16.61 -7.70 16.01
CA SER A 116 17.44 -7.08 14.99
C SER A 116 16.62 -6.74 13.74
N PHE A 117 17.13 -5.81 12.94
CA PHE A 117 16.49 -5.50 11.66
C PHE A 117 16.48 -6.71 10.74
N GLU A 118 17.54 -7.52 10.79
CA GLU A 118 17.71 -8.72 9.99
C GLU A 118 16.68 -9.80 10.38
N GLN A 119 16.35 -9.94 11.67
CA GLN A 119 15.25 -10.78 12.13
C GLN A 119 13.89 -10.26 11.65
N LEU A 120 13.68 -8.93 11.69
CA LEU A 120 12.47 -8.31 11.18
C LEU A 120 12.30 -8.55 9.67
N VAL A 121 13.39 -8.49 8.90
CA VAL A 121 13.44 -8.80 7.47
C VAL A 121 13.09 -10.27 7.18
N GLN A 122 13.15 -11.19 8.15
CA GLN A 122 12.76 -12.59 7.95
C GLN A 122 11.26 -12.84 8.11
N LEU A 123 10.51 -11.93 8.74
CA LEU A 123 9.07 -12.11 9.03
C LEU A 123 8.22 -12.28 7.77
N LYS A 124 7.32 -13.26 7.73
CA LYS A 124 6.47 -13.52 6.55
C LYS A 124 5.05 -12.96 6.66
N ILE A 125 4.77 -12.24 7.74
CA ILE A 125 3.44 -11.73 8.07
C ILE A 125 3.56 -10.25 8.45
N PRO A 126 2.49 -9.45 8.26
CA PRO A 126 2.47 -8.09 8.77
C PRO A 126 2.45 -8.11 10.30
N VAL A 127 3.06 -7.09 10.90
CA VAL A 127 3.16 -6.94 12.36
C VAL A 127 2.93 -5.49 12.74
N ILE A 128 2.48 -5.24 13.97
CA ILE A 128 2.40 -3.88 14.50
C ILE A 128 3.76 -3.52 15.08
N VAL A 129 4.33 -2.41 14.64
CA VAL A 129 5.60 -1.87 15.13
C VAL A 129 5.33 -0.72 16.10
N TYR A 130 6.15 -0.63 17.14
CA TYR A 130 6.17 0.54 18.02
C TYR A 130 7.26 1.49 17.54
N LEU A 131 6.87 2.73 17.25
CA LEU A 131 7.75 3.77 16.73
C LEU A 131 7.74 4.95 17.71
N LYS A 132 8.84 5.70 17.71
CA LYS A 132 8.95 6.95 18.45
C LYS A 132 9.33 8.07 17.50
N TYR A 133 8.35 8.93 17.23
CA TYR A 133 8.60 10.17 16.53
C TYR A 133 8.91 11.25 17.56
N ARG A 134 10.21 11.57 17.70
CA ARG A 134 10.72 12.51 18.72
C ARG A 134 10.37 12.08 20.15
N LYS A 135 9.33 12.68 20.74
CA LYS A 135 8.84 12.39 22.10
C LYS A 135 7.51 11.64 22.12
N ASN A 136 6.90 11.42 20.96
CA ASN A 136 5.59 10.79 20.85
C ASN A 136 5.72 9.32 20.50
N ASP A 137 5.04 8.51 21.30
CA ASP A 137 4.85 7.08 21.09
C ASP A 137 3.82 6.87 19.98
N HIS A 138 4.10 5.94 19.07
CA HIS A 138 3.25 5.68 17.91
C HIS A 138 3.22 4.20 17.54
N PHE A 139 2.08 3.75 17.00
CA PHE A 139 1.94 2.41 16.44
C PHE A 139 1.60 2.49 14.97
N SER A 140 2.19 1.58 14.20
CA SER A 140 1.93 1.46 12.77
C SER A 140 2.02 0.01 12.34
N VAL A 141 1.40 -0.34 11.23
CA VAL A 141 1.43 -1.70 10.67
C VAL A 141 2.58 -1.80 9.68
N LEU A 142 3.55 -2.67 9.94
CA LEU A 142 4.58 -3.03 8.97
C LEU A 142 3.97 -4.00 7.95
N ARG A 143 3.80 -3.50 6.73
CA ARG A 143 3.20 -4.24 5.60
C ARG A 143 4.23 -4.65 4.54
N GLY A 144 5.48 -4.23 4.67
CA GLY A 144 6.53 -4.73 3.79
C GLY A 144 7.90 -4.32 4.25
N ILE A 145 8.88 -5.18 4.01
CA ILE A 145 10.26 -4.94 4.43
C ILE A 145 11.23 -5.74 3.57
N ASN A 146 12.33 -5.10 3.19
CA ASN A 146 13.53 -5.72 2.65
C ASN A 146 14.79 -5.13 3.30
N ALA A 147 15.96 -5.43 2.73
CA ALA A 147 17.25 -5.00 3.25
C ALA A 147 17.41 -3.47 3.40
N SER A 148 16.68 -2.66 2.63
CA SER A 148 16.89 -1.20 2.54
C SER A 148 15.64 -0.35 2.74
N THR A 149 14.46 -0.96 2.65
CA THR A 149 13.17 -0.27 2.56
C THR A 149 12.13 -0.94 3.44
N VAL A 150 11.37 -0.11 4.14
CA VAL A 150 10.24 -0.50 4.99
C VAL A 150 8.99 0.21 4.49
N LEU A 151 7.89 -0.52 4.39
CA LEU A 151 6.56 0.01 4.09
C LEU A 151 5.69 -0.13 5.32
N LEU A 152 5.07 0.98 5.72
CA LEU A 152 4.14 1.02 6.82
C LEU A 152 2.76 1.47 6.32
N ALA A 153 1.72 0.89 6.90
CA ALA A 153 0.38 1.42 6.90
C ALA A 153 0.18 2.17 8.23
N ASP A 154 0.33 3.49 8.17
CA ASP A 154 0.29 4.38 9.33
C ASP A 154 -1.13 4.95 9.52
N PRO A 155 -1.77 4.76 10.68
CA PRO A 155 -3.11 5.28 10.93
C PRO A 155 -3.22 6.80 10.78
N SER A 156 -2.16 7.55 11.08
CA SER A 156 -2.12 9.02 10.94
C SER A 156 -1.72 9.45 9.53
N LEU A 157 -0.65 8.88 8.98
CA LEU A 157 -0.02 9.36 7.75
C LEU A 157 -0.47 8.63 6.47
N GLY A 158 -1.12 7.48 6.61
CA GLY A 158 -1.48 6.60 5.51
C GLY A 158 -0.32 5.67 5.10
N HIS A 159 -0.27 5.27 3.83
CA HIS A 159 0.84 4.46 3.32
C HIS A 159 2.14 5.26 3.27
N ILE A 160 3.14 4.83 4.04
CA ILE A 160 4.46 5.48 4.09
C ILE A 160 5.57 4.50 3.74
N SER A 161 6.64 5.02 3.14
CA SER A 161 7.85 4.28 2.81
C SER A 161 9.05 4.93 3.49
N MET A 162 9.87 4.12 4.16
CA MET A 162 11.05 4.57 4.89
C MET A 162 12.29 3.81 4.43
N SER A 163 13.45 4.47 4.50
CA SER A 163 14.73 3.78 4.45
C SER A 163 14.98 2.97 5.72
N LYS A 164 15.87 1.96 5.65
CA LYS A 164 16.38 1.25 6.83
C LYS A 164 16.85 2.23 7.91
N ALA A 165 17.60 3.26 7.54
CA ALA A 165 18.13 4.24 8.49
C ALA A 165 17.02 5.02 9.21
N GLN A 166 16.07 5.59 8.46
CA GLN A 166 14.92 6.33 9.03
C GLN A 166 14.06 5.43 9.92
N PHE A 167 13.79 4.21 9.46
CA PHE A 167 13.02 3.26 10.24
C PHE A 167 13.73 2.92 11.56
N LEU A 168 15.03 2.59 11.50
CA LEU A 168 15.83 2.28 12.68
C LEU A 168 15.89 3.44 13.67
N GLU A 169 16.00 4.68 13.21
CA GLU A 169 15.97 5.88 14.06
C GLU A 169 14.66 5.97 14.87
N SER A 170 13.54 5.68 14.23
CA SER A 170 12.22 5.70 14.89
C SER A 170 11.91 4.44 15.70
N TRP A 171 12.44 3.27 15.33
CA TRP A 171 12.11 1.97 15.92
C TRP A 171 13.04 1.57 17.07
N LYS A 172 14.30 2.03 17.07
CA LYS A 172 15.24 1.84 18.17
C LYS A 172 15.07 2.94 19.21
N THR A 173 14.03 2.80 20.02
CA THR A 173 13.62 3.83 20.97
C THR A 173 14.47 3.79 22.25
N ARG A 174 15.50 4.65 22.30
CA ARG A 174 16.46 4.84 23.43
C ARG A 174 17.34 3.61 23.72
N ALA A 175 18.65 3.84 23.87
CA ALA A 175 19.63 2.80 24.13
C ALA A 175 19.21 1.85 25.29
N GLY A 176 19.11 0.55 25.02
CA GLY A 176 18.91 -0.50 26.03
C GLY A 176 17.76 -1.48 25.77
N LYS A 177 17.10 -1.95 26.85
CA LYS A 177 16.16 -3.10 26.89
C LYS A 177 14.83 -2.94 26.11
N MET A 178 14.61 -1.82 25.44
CA MET A 178 13.31 -1.45 24.84
C MET A 178 13.36 -1.25 23.33
N GLU A 179 14.49 -1.54 22.68
CA GLU A 179 14.61 -1.47 21.22
C GLU A 179 13.86 -2.61 20.52
N GLY A 180 13.39 -2.36 19.31
CA GLY A 180 12.97 -3.43 18.41
C GLY A 180 11.64 -4.09 18.77
N LYS A 181 10.67 -3.33 19.30
CA LYS A 181 9.39 -3.91 19.73
C LYS A 181 8.42 -4.08 18.57
N ILE A 182 7.79 -5.25 18.52
CA ILE A 182 6.68 -5.56 17.62
C ILE A 182 5.60 -6.35 18.34
N LEU A 183 4.40 -6.32 17.78
CA LEU A 183 3.31 -7.23 18.13
C LEU A 183 2.97 -8.05 16.89
N ALA A 184 3.20 -9.35 16.96
CA ALA A 184 2.71 -10.28 15.96
C ALA A 184 1.32 -10.76 16.37
N ILE A 185 0.36 -10.71 15.43
CA ILE A 185 -1.00 -11.20 15.63
C ILE A 185 -1.12 -12.50 14.83
N ILE A 186 -1.70 -13.54 15.42
CA ILE A 186 -1.83 -14.88 14.85
C ILE A 186 -3.27 -15.37 15.10
N PRO A 187 -3.96 -15.95 14.11
CA PRO A 187 -5.31 -16.45 14.33
C PRO A 187 -5.28 -17.71 15.21
N LYS A 188 -6.28 -17.88 16.08
CA LYS A 188 -6.43 -19.13 16.85
C LYS A 188 -6.84 -20.30 15.95
N ASN A 189 -7.62 -20.02 14.91
CA ASN A 189 -8.02 -21.02 13.91
C ASN A 189 -7.08 -20.97 12.69
N THR A 190 -6.46 -22.11 12.36
CA THR A 190 -5.57 -22.28 11.21
C THR A 190 -6.24 -22.06 9.86
N ASP A 191 -7.57 -22.21 9.78
CA ASP A 191 -8.35 -22.07 8.54
C ASP A 191 -8.70 -20.61 8.20
N THR A 192 -8.26 -19.67 9.04
CA THR A 192 -8.49 -18.24 8.81
C THR A 192 -7.85 -17.82 7.48
N LYS A 193 -8.68 -17.33 6.55
CA LYS A 193 -8.21 -16.82 5.26
C LYS A 193 -7.22 -15.68 5.47
N ARG A 194 -6.09 -15.75 4.78
CA ARG A 194 -5.02 -14.75 4.82
C ARG A 194 -4.87 -14.10 3.47
N ASN A 195 -4.93 -12.77 3.44
CA ASN A 195 -4.59 -12.00 2.25
C ASN A 195 -3.07 -11.81 2.20
N ILE A 196 -2.38 -12.70 1.50
CA ILE A 196 -0.93 -12.66 1.36
C ILE A 196 -0.43 -11.44 0.57
N GLU A 197 -1.29 -10.77 -0.20
CA GLU A 197 -0.91 -9.60 -1.01
C GLU A 197 -0.69 -8.35 -0.16
N PHE A 198 -1.30 -8.30 1.04
CA PHE A 198 -1.12 -7.17 1.94
C PHE A 198 0.33 -7.04 2.45
N PHE A 199 1.07 -8.15 2.54
CA PHE A 199 2.46 -8.15 3.00
C PHE A 199 3.45 -8.44 1.87
N THR A 200 4.41 -7.53 1.64
CA THR A 200 5.41 -7.68 0.57
C THR A 200 6.86 -7.76 1.05
N LYS A 201 7.61 -8.69 0.47
CA LYS A 201 9.07 -8.81 0.62
C LYS A 201 9.86 -8.00 -0.39
N GLN A 202 9.19 -7.44 -1.40
CA GLN A 202 9.80 -6.62 -2.44
C GLN A 202 9.18 -5.21 -2.41
N PRO A 203 9.33 -4.48 -1.30
CA PRO A 203 8.82 -3.12 -1.20
C PRO A 203 9.55 -2.19 -2.17
N GLN A 204 8.78 -1.41 -2.92
CA GLN A 204 9.28 -0.32 -3.74
C GLN A 204 8.97 1.02 -3.07
N ARG A 205 9.93 1.95 -3.10
CA ARG A 205 9.71 3.28 -2.56
C ARG A 205 8.82 4.08 -3.50
N SER A 206 7.92 4.89 -2.95
CA SER A 206 7.10 5.80 -3.75
C SER A 206 7.94 6.79 -4.58
N SER A 207 9.17 7.08 -4.15
CA SER A 207 10.11 7.94 -4.87
C SER A 207 10.88 7.24 -6.00
N HIS A 208 10.77 5.91 -6.15
CA HIS A 208 11.59 5.15 -7.10
C HIS A 208 11.44 5.66 -8.53
N ALA A 209 10.21 5.83 -9.01
CA ALA A 209 9.93 6.34 -10.35
C ALA A 209 10.50 7.75 -10.60
N ALA A 210 10.48 8.61 -9.58
CA ALA A 210 11.05 9.96 -9.69
C ALA A 210 12.60 9.92 -9.77
N VAL A 211 13.24 9.01 -9.02
CA VAL A 211 14.69 8.81 -9.07
C VAL A 211 15.10 8.26 -10.44
N ASP A 212 14.39 7.27 -10.97
CA ASP A 212 14.66 6.71 -12.31
C ASP A 212 14.56 7.79 -13.39
N GLN A 213 13.53 8.66 -13.31
CA GLN A 213 13.36 9.75 -14.25
C GLN A 213 14.49 10.79 -14.19
N ILE A 214 15.00 11.10 -12.98
CA ILE A 214 16.15 11.99 -12.81
C ILE A 214 17.40 11.38 -13.44
N GLN A 215 17.63 10.09 -13.20
CA GLN A 215 18.81 9.39 -13.71
C GLN A 215 18.80 9.28 -15.24
N LEU A 216 17.65 8.94 -15.83
CA LEU A 216 17.45 8.94 -17.29
C LEU A 216 17.75 10.32 -17.89
N ARG A 217 17.28 11.41 -17.24
CA ARG A 217 17.57 12.78 -17.71
C ARG A 217 19.06 13.10 -17.65
N GLN A 218 19.78 12.64 -16.62
CA GLN A 218 21.21 12.84 -16.49
C GLN A 218 21.99 12.07 -17.57
N GLU A 219 21.61 10.82 -17.85
CA GLU A 219 22.24 10.01 -18.90
C GLU A 219 22.04 10.59 -20.31
N ILE A 220 20.86 11.15 -20.58
CA ILE A 220 20.57 11.85 -21.84
C ILE A 220 21.36 13.16 -21.94
N SER A 221 21.60 13.85 -20.83
CA SER A 221 22.35 15.11 -20.81
C SER A 221 23.86 14.95 -20.97
N ILE A 222 24.40 13.74 -20.83
CA ILE A 222 25.83 13.43 -20.95
C ILE A 222 26.16 12.87 -22.35
N ARG A 223 25.16 12.55 -23.17
CA ARG A 223 25.30 12.15 -24.57
C ARG A 223 25.04 13.31 -25.52
#